data_AF-A0A365CWW9-F1
#
_entry.id   AF-A0A365CWW9-F1
#
_cell.length_a   1.000
_cell.length_b   1.000
_cell.length_c   1.000
_cell.angle_alpha   90.00
_cell.angle_beta   90.00
_cell.angle_gamma   90.00
#
_symmetry.space_group_name_H-M   'P 1'
#
loop_
_entity.id
_entity.type
_entity.pdbx_description
1 polymer ?
#
loop_
_entity_poly.entity_id
_entity_poly.type
_entity_poly.pdbx_seq_one_letter_code
_entity_poly.pdbx_strand_id
1 'polypeptide(L)'
;MTTALPELWTDWCTVAGVPDFRLDEPTLTLFSRQADPPKAVLASLRRLLAPEPQTAPAWPRRRRDDPNSLQRLIQRATAIIQHPDTHWVFRLRLRRMLFAAVLLAPPSHGGLGLDRSGALRLPPDAMNRVRGQIGVTPEPDACPACVTWSWLDVLGTNYGWSHGSVRALGHRRDEEGPAHRHLRPDPNPDWHLCVGMLPAVDRWGWIDPYHSMHPSSLSAVISAAALLLDGPEPAPGPGPAAAAMQASLRRQMSREEEEQVLKRADELTARVEAILREFDNGR
;
A
#
# COMPACT_ATOMS: atom_id res chain seq x y z
N MET A 1 24.20 -3.51 5.87
CA MET A 1 25.40 -4.36 5.99
C MET A 1 25.82 -4.74 4.59
N THR A 2 26.91 -4.15 4.09
CA THR A 2 27.54 -4.54 2.82
C THR A 2 28.15 -5.92 3.02
N THR A 3 27.50 -6.96 2.50
CA THR A 3 28.10 -8.30 2.46
C THR A 3 29.35 -8.24 1.59
N ALA A 4 30.52 -8.36 2.22
CA ALA A 4 31.79 -8.39 1.52
C ALA A 4 31.81 -9.53 0.50
N LEU A 5 32.37 -9.27 -0.68
CA LEU A 5 32.57 -10.30 -1.70
C LEU A 5 33.57 -11.34 -1.16
N PRO A 6 33.40 -12.64 -1.49
CA PRO A 6 34.37 -13.67 -1.11
C PRO A 6 35.78 -13.34 -1.64
N GLU A 7 36.82 -13.46 -0.82
CA GLU A 7 38.20 -13.13 -1.19
C GLU A 7 38.67 -13.90 -2.45
N LEU A 8 38.27 -15.17 -2.57
CA LEU A 8 38.58 -16.00 -3.74
C LEU A 8 38.03 -15.43 -5.06
N TRP A 9 36.90 -14.70 -5.01
CA TRP A 9 36.33 -14.04 -6.18
C TRP A 9 37.12 -12.78 -6.54
N THR A 10 37.45 -11.95 -5.56
CA THR A 10 38.23 -10.72 -5.78
C THR A 10 39.63 -11.01 -6.31
N ASP A 11 40.26 -12.08 -5.81
CA ASP A 11 41.58 -12.52 -6.27
C ASP A 11 41.54 -13.02 -7.71
N TRP A 12 40.55 -13.85 -8.06
CA TRP A 12 40.38 -14.32 -9.43
C TRP A 12 40.06 -13.17 -10.40
N CYS A 13 39.17 -12.24 -10.02
CA CYS A 13 38.86 -11.05 -10.81
C CYS A 13 40.11 -10.23 -11.13
N THR A 14 40.98 -10.04 -10.13
CA THR A 14 42.26 -9.34 -10.28
C THR A 14 43.17 -10.04 -11.29
N VAL A 15 43.27 -11.38 -11.21
CA VAL A 15 44.13 -12.17 -12.12
C VAL A 15 43.55 -12.25 -13.54
N ALA A 16 42.23 -12.38 -13.68
CA ALA A 16 41.55 -12.52 -14.96
C ALA A 16 41.30 -11.17 -15.67
N GLY A 17 41.60 -10.04 -15.02
CA GLY A 17 41.32 -8.71 -15.54
C GLY A 17 39.82 -8.40 -15.64
N VAL A 18 39.00 -9.06 -14.84
CA VAL A 18 37.55 -8.90 -14.81
C VAL A 18 37.18 -7.99 -13.65
N PRO A 19 36.31 -6.98 -13.83
CA PRO A 19 35.86 -6.17 -12.70
C PRO A 19 35.12 -7.02 -11.65
N ASP A 20 35.45 -6.84 -10.38
CA ASP A 20 34.91 -7.60 -9.24
C ASP A 20 33.40 -7.41 -9.03
N PHE A 21 32.83 -6.32 -9.52
CA PHE A 21 31.39 -6.05 -9.54
C PHE A 21 30.65 -6.74 -10.69
N ARG A 22 31.35 -7.36 -11.65
CA ARG A 22 30.74 -8.01 -12.81
C ARG A 22 30.28 -9.43 -12.47
N LEU A 23 29.16 -9.50 -11.77
CA LEU A 23 28.47 -10.75 -11.43
C LEU A 23 27.40 -11.06 -12.50
N ASP A 24 27.81 -11.72 -13.58
CA ASP A 24 26.91 -12.29 -14.60
C ASP A 24 27.15 -13.81 -14.76
N GLU A 25 26.15 -14.56 -15.21
CA GLU A 25 26.24 -16.04 -15.32
C GLU A 25 27.39 -16.53 -16.23
N PRO A 26 27.72 -15.85 -17.36
CA PRO A 26 28.92 -16.18 -18.13
C PRO A 26 30.22 -16.02 -17.33
N THR A 27 30.36 -14.96 -16.55
CA THR A 27 31.55 -14.70 -15.73
C THR A 27 31.64 -15.70 -14.58
N LEU A 28 30.53 -16.04 -13.92
CA LEU A 28 30.52 -17.12 -12.91
C LEU A 28 30.86 -18.48 -13.49
N THR A 29 30.42 -18.78 -14.71
CA THR A 29 30.76 -20.02 -15.42
C THR A 29 32.25 -20.08 -15.73
N LEU A 30 32.85 -18.95 -16.14
CA LEU A 30 34.28 -18.85 -16.39
C LEU A 30 35.10 -19.02 -15.10
N PHE A 31 34.71 -18.33 -14.02
CA PHE A 31 35.29 -18.48 -12.69
C PHE A 31 35.23 -19.93 -12.19
N SER A 32 34.07 -20.58 -12.31
CA SER A 32 33.88 -21.98 -11.92
C SER A 32 34.83 -22.93 -12.64
N ARG A 33 35.17 -22.66 -13.91
CA ARG A 33 36.05 -23.52 -14.72
C ARG A 33 37.53 -23.26 -14.44
N GLN A 34 37.90 -22.02 -14.11
CA GLN A 34 39.30 -21.62 -13.97
C GLN A 34 39.83 -21.76 -12.54
N ALA A 35 38.99 -21.47 -11.54
CA ALA A 35 39.40 -21.44 -10.14
C ALA A 35 38.94 -22.66 -9.32
N ASP A 36 38.12 -23.53 -9.90
CA ASP A 36 37.47 -24.68 -9.25
C ASP A 36 37.01 -24.38 -7.80
N PRO A 37 36.21 -23.32 -7.60
CA PRO A 37 35.89 -22.83 -6.26
C PRO A 37 34.98 -23.81 -5.51
N PRO A 38 35.02 -23.82 -4.16
CA PRO A 38 34.09 -24.61 -3.37
C PRO A 38 32.64 -24.29 -3.73
N LYS A 39 31.76 -25.31 -3.77
CA LYS A 39 30.33 -25.15 -4.08
C LYS A 39 29.65 -24.04 -3.26
N ALA A 40 30.08 -23.84 -2.01
CA ALA A 40 29.57 -22.79 -1.12
C ALA A 40 29.89 -21.37 -1.62
N VAL A 41 31.08 -21.15 -2.20
CA VAL A 41 31.49 -19.85 -2.76
C VAL A 41 30.66 -19.55 -4.01
N LEU A 42 30.54 -20.50 -4.93
CA LEU A 42 29.66 -20.38 -6.11
C LEU A 42 28.20 -20.13 -5.73
N ALA A 43 27.67 -20.83 -4.72
CA ALA A 43 26.32 -20.61 -4.22
C ALA A 43 26.14 -19.24 -3.57
N SER A 44 27.17 -18.71 -2.91
CA SER A 44 27.15 -17.35 -2.35
C SER A 44 27.11 -16.30 -3.46
N LEU A 45 27.98 -16.41 -4.47
CA LEU A 45 28.02 -15.50 -5.61
C LEU A 45 26.73 -15.56 -6.45
N ARG A 46 26.17 -16.75 -6.69
CA ARG A 46 24.88 -16.92 -7.37
C ARG A 46 23.71 -16.31 -6.60
N ARG A 47 23.73 -16.34 -5.26
CA ARG A 47 22.73 -15.64 -4.43
C ARG A 47 22.82 -14.11 -4.52
N LEU A 48 23.99 -13.56 -4.86
CA LEU A 48 24.12 -12.13 -5.17
C LEU A 48 23.58 -11.79 -6.56
N LEU A 49 23.63 -12.75 -7.49
CA LEU A 49 23.18 -12.63 -8.89
C LEU A 49 21.66 -12.78 -9.03
N ALA A 50 21.10 -13.73 -8.30
CA ALA A 50 19.68 -13.93 -8.11
C ALA A 50 19.47 -14.12 -6.60
N PRO A 51 19.15 -13.05 -5.84
CA PRO A 51 18.68 -13.24 -4.47
C PRO A 51 17.60 -14.32 -4.52
N GLU A 52 17.70 -15.33 -3.65
CA GLU A 52 16.68 -16.38 -3.55
C GLU A 52 15.31 -15.71 -3.67
N PRO A 53 14.38 -16.26 -4.49
CA PRO A 53 13.08 -15.65 -4.68
C PRO A 53 12.53 -15.36 -3.30
N GLN A 54 12.47 -14.06 -2.94
CA GLN A 54 12.12 -13.65 -1.60
C GLN A 54 10.82 -14.36 -1.29
N THR A 55 10.89 -15.35 -0.40
CA THR A 55 9.74 -16.16 -0.07
C THR A 55 8.78 -15.21 0.60
N ALA A 56 7.81 -14.68 -0.14
CA ALA A 56 6.78 -13.76 0.31
C ALA A 56 5.97 -14.47 1.40
N PRO A 57 6.40 -14.41 2.67
CA PRO A 57 6.03 -15.45 3.62
C PRO A 57 4.64 -15.16 4.17
N ALA A 58 4.22 -13.91 4.08
CA ALA A 58 2.93 -13.37 4.43
C ALA A 58 1.91 -13.42 3.30
N TRP A 59 2.32 -13.60 2.04
CA TRP A 59 1.39 -13.75 0.92
C TRP A 59 0.62 -15.07 1.03
N PRO A 60 -0.70 -15.10 0.75
CA PRO A 60 -1.51 -16.31 0.85
C PRO A 60 -0.89 -17.48 0.07
N ARG A 61 -0.63 -18.60 0.77
CA ARG A 61 0.10 -19.75 0.20
C ARG A 61 -0.51 -20.27 -1.11
N ARG A 62 -1.85 -20.37 -1.16
CA ARG A 62 -2.60 -20.83 -2.35
C ARG A 62 -2.47 -19.91 -3.57
N ARG A 63 -1.91 -18.71 -3.40
CA ARG A 63 -1.79 -17.66 -4.42
C ARG A 63 -0.34 -17.33 -4.75
N ARG A 64 0.65 -18.06 -4.21
CA ARG A 64 2.08 -17.81 -4.47
C ARG A 64 2.53 -18.20 -5.87
N ASP A 65 1.91 -19.22 -6.45
CA ASP A 65 2.26 -19.72 -7.78
C ASP A 65 1.38 -19.09 -8.89
N ASP A 66 0.51 -18.14 -8.52
CA ASP A 66 -0.36 -17.42 -9.43
C ASP A 66 0.19 -15.99 -9.66
N PRO A 67 0.94 -15.76 -10.76
CA PRO A 67 1.63 -14.50 -11.00
C PRO A 67 0.68 -13.30 -11.14
N ASN A 68 -0.57 -13.55 -11.52
CA ASN A 68 -1.59 -12.51 -11.74
C ASN A 68 -2.43 -12.25 -10.48
N SER A 69 -2.15 -12.93 -9.37
CA SER A 69 -2.94 -12.80 -8.14
C SER A 69 -2.95 -11.38 -7.59
N LEU A 70 -1.81 -10.68 -7.55
CA LEU A 70 -1.79 -9.29 -7.07
C LEU A 70 -2.60 -8.37 -7.99
N GLN A 71 -2.40 -8.47 -9.31
CA GLN A 71 -3.12 -7.66 -10.31
C GLN A 71 -4.64 -7.83 -10.18
N ARG A 72 -5.13 -9.07 -10.08
CA ARG A 72 -6.56 -9.35 -9.91
C ARG A 72 -7.11 -8.82 -8.58
N LEU A 73 -6.36 -8.92 -7.49
CA LEU A 73 -6.76 -8.34 -6.20
C LEU A 73 -6.93 -6.81 -6.33
N ILE A 74 -5.94 -6.16 -6.94
CA ILE A 74 -5.95 -4.71 -7.13
C ILE A 74 -7.14 -4.31 -7.98
N GLN A 75 -7.33 -4.95 -9.14
CA GLN A 75 -8.43 -4.65 -10.05
C GLN A 75 -9.80 -4.75 -9.35
N ARG A 76 -10.04 -5.84 -8.62
CA ARG A 76 -11.31 -6.06 -7.89
C ARG A 76 -11.54 -5.01 -6.80
N ALA A 77 -10.53 -4.74 -5.99
CA ALA A 77 -10.66 -3.76 -4.93
C ALA A 77 -10.79 -2.34 -5.49
N THR A 78 -10.10 -2.01 -6.59
CA THR A 78 -10.25 -0.73 -7.29
C THR A 78 -11.68 -0.53 -7.77
N ALA A 79 -12.32 -1.56 -8.35
CA ALA A 79 -13.73 -1.49 -8.74
C ALA A 79 -14.65 -1.17 -7.54
N ILE A 80 -14.40 -1.78 -6.38
CA ILE A 80 -15.15 -1.48 -5.14
C ILE A 80 -14.86 -0.05 -4.65
N ILE A 81 -13.60 0.41 -4.70
CA ILE A 81 -13.23 1.77 -4.33
C ILE A 81 -13.96 2.78 -5.22
N GLN A 82 -14.08 2.53 -6.53
CA GLN A 82 -14.77 3.41 -7.47
C GLN A 82 -16.30 3.39 -7.34
N HIS A 83 -16.88 2.34 -6.73
CA HIS A 83 -18.32 2.23 -6.62
C HIS A 83 -18.92 3.41 -5.82
N PRO A 84 -19.98 4.07 -6.32
CA PRO A 84 -20.52 5.30 -5.72
C PRO A 84 -21.09 5.10 -4.32
N ASP A 85 -21.60 3.90 -4.03
CA ASP A 85 -22.16 3.55 -2.72
C ASP A 85 -21.11 3.13 -1.69
N THR A 86 -19.84 3.01 -2.09
CA THR A 86 -18.78 2.64 -1.15
C THR A 86 -18.50 3.78 -0.18
N HIS A 87 -18.77 3.52 1.10
CA HIS A 87 -18.52 4.49 2.17
C HIS A 87 -17.03 4.88 2.24
N TRP A 88 -16.74 6.16 2.48
CA TRP A 88 -15.38 6.71 2.39
C TRP A 88 -14.38 6.02 3.33
N VAL A 89 -14.79 5.67 4.56
CA VAL A 89 -13.95 4.90 5.50
C VAL A 89 -13.61 3.52 4.95
N PHE A 90 -14.54 2.90 4.21
CA PHE A 90 -14.30 1.60 3.60
C PHE A 90 -13.32 1.73 2.42
N ARG A 91 -13.44 2.79 1.60
CA ARG A 91 -12.45 3.10 0.56
C ARG A 91 -11.05 3.28 1.15
N LEU A 92 -10.94 4.02 2.25
CA LEU A 92 -9.68 4.22 2.97
C LEU A 92 -9.06 2.89 3.43
N ARG A 93 -9.88 2.03 4.05
CA ARG A 93 -9.44 0.69 4.51
C ARG A 93 -9.03 -0.21 3.35
N LEU A 94 -9.74 -0.16 2.22
CA LEU A 94 -9.39 -0.91 1.01
C LEU A 94 -8.07 -0.43 0.42
N ARG A 95 -7.83 0.89 0.33
CA ARG A 95 -6.54 1.45 -0.12
C ARG A 95 -5.39 0.97 0.77
N ARG A 96 -5.56 0.98 2.10
CA ARG A 96 -4.57 0.42 3.03
C ARG A 96 -4.35 -1.07 2.82
N MET A 97 -5.42 -1.84 2.63
CA MET A 97 -5.32 -3.29 2.38
C MET A 97 -4.57 -3.58 1.08
N LEU A 98 -4.85 -2.83 0.01
CA LEU A 98 -4.15 -2.98 -1.26
C LEU A 98 -2.67 -2.62 -1.13
N PHE A 99 -2.35 -1.53 -0.44
CA PHE A 99 -0.96 -1.19 -0.20
C PHE A 99 -0.25 -2.27 0.64
N ALA A 100 -0.87 -2.77 1.69
CA ALA A 100 -0.35 -3.92 2.45
C ALA A 100 -0.15 -5.15 1.54
N ALA A 101 -1.07 -5.43 0.62
CA ALA A 101 -0.92 -6.51 -0.35
C ALA A 101 0.29 -6.31 -1.26
N VAL A 102 0.55 -5.09 -1.75
CA VAL A 102 1.74 -4.76 -2.55
C VAL A 102 3.03 -4.99 -1.75
N LEU A 103 3.07 -4.60 -0.47
CA LEU A 103 4.24 -4.83 0.39
C LEU A 103 4.53 -6.33 0.57
N LEU A 104 3.48 -7.16 0.70
CA LEU A 104 3.61 -8.58 1.06
C LEU A 104 3.69 -9.52 -0.15
N ALA A 105 3.16 -9.13 -1.32
CA ALA A 105 3.13 -9.98 -2.50
C ALA A 105 4.55 -10.23 -3.05
N PRO A 106 4.81 -11.40 -3.68
CA PRO A 106 6.11 -11.70 -4.28
C PRO A 106 6.57 -10.63 -5.29
N PRO A 107 7.89 -10.40 -5.43
CA PRO A 107 8.43 -9.54 -6.48
C PRO A 107 8.01 -9.99 -7.89
N SER A 108 7.89 -11.30 -8.12
CA SER A 108 7.39 -11.86 -9.38
C SER A 108 5.94 -11.45 -9.71
N HIS A 109 5.16 -11.00 -8.72
CA HIS A 109 3.78 -10.52 -8.90
C HIS A 109 3.72 -8.99 -8.95
N GLY A 110 4.87 -8.31 -8.85
CA GLY A 110 4.97 -6.85 -8.74
C GLY A 110 4.93 -6.29 -7.31
N GLY A 111 5.00 -7.13 -6.28
CA GLY A 111 5.11 -6.70 -4.88
C GLY A 111 6.54 -6.57 -4.37
N LEU A 112 6.72 -6.41 -3.05
CA LEU A 112 8.04 -6.29 -2.41
C LEU A 112 8.49 -7.53 -1.63
N GLY A 113 7.66 -8.57 -1.52
CA GLY A 113 8.00 -9.83 -0.86
C GLY A 113 8.24 -9.73 0.65
N LEU A 114 7.82 -8.63 1.30
CA LEU A 114 8.10 -8.42 2.72
C LEU A 114 7.36 -9.44 3.58
N ASP A 115 7.99 -9.81 4.70
CA ASP A 115 7.28 -10.49 5.78
C ASP A 115 6.37 -9.51 6.55
N ARG A 116 5.53 -10.04 7.45
CA ARG A 116 4.60 -9.22 8.25
C ARG A 116 5.33 -8.14 9.06
N SER A 117 6.49 -8.48 9.60
CA SER A 117 7.25 -7.58 10.46
C SER A 117 7.95 -6.48 9.66
N GLY A 118 8.49 -6.83 8.48
CA GLY A 118 9.05 -5.91 7.51
C GLY A 118 8.02 -4.92 7.01
N ALA A 119 6.80 -5.38 6.67
CA ALA A 119 5.73 -4.48 6.25
C ALA A 119 5.27 -3.51 7.36
N LEU A 120 5.13 -3.99 8.60
CA LEU A 120 4.71 -3.15 9.73
C LEU A 120 5.77 -2.15 10.19
N ARG A 121 7.05 -2.51 10.05
CA ARG A 121 8.19 -1.71 10.48
C ARG A 121 8.85 -0.93 9.34
N LEU A 122 8.28 -0.93 8.14
CA LEU A 122 8.83 -0.21 7.00
C LEU A 122 8.80 1.31 7.27
N PRO A 123 9.96 1.97 7.44
CA PRO A 123 9.99 3.42 7.62
C PRO A 123 9.83 4.15 6.27
N PRO A 124 9.39 5.42 6.26
CA PRO A 124 9.23 6.19 5.04
C PRO A 124 10.50 6.27 4.16
N ASP A 125 11.67 6.46 4.77
CA ASP A 125 12.94 6.51 4.04
C ASP A 125 13.25 5.20 3.32
N ALA A 126 12.91 4.06 3.93
CA ALA A 126 13.05 2.77 3.27
C ALA A 126 12.03 2.62 2.15
N MET A 127 10.79 3.09 2.35
CA MET A 127 9.78 3.14 1.29
C MET A 127 10.27 3.93 0.07
N ASN A 128 10.91 5.10 0.28
CA ASN A 128 11.46 5.89 -0.83
C ASN A 128 12.52 5.12 -1.63
N ARG A 129 13.31 4.26 -0.97
CA ARG A 129 14.33 3.42 -1.64
C ARG A 129 13.74 2.24 -2.40
N VAL A 130 12.66 1.65 -1.91
CA VAL A 130 12.09 0.42 -2.48
C VAL A 130 10.92 0.66 -3.42
N ARG A 131 10.31 1.86 -3.44
CA ARG A 131 9.14 2.14 -4.29
C ARG A 131 9.39 1.92 -5.78
N GLY A 132 10.63 2.17 -6.26
CA GLY A 132 11.01 1.93 -7.65
C GLY A 132 11.14 0.44 -8.02
N GLN A 133 11.09 -0.46 -7.04
CA GLN A 133 11.13 -1.91 -7.23
C GLN A 133 9.72 -2.52 -7.35
N ILE A 134 8.68 -1.72 -7.06
CA ILE A 134 7.28 -2.16 -7.18
C ILE A 134 6.92 -2.28 -8.66
N GLY A 135 6.24 -3.37 -8.99
CA GLY A 135 5.85 -3.67 -10.36
C GLY A 135 4.87 -2.66 -10.94
N VAL A 136 4.95 -2.50 -12.26
CA VAL A 136 4.03 -1.69 -13.06
C VAL A 136 3.33 -2.60 -14.06
N THR A 137 2.01 -2.51 -14.14
CA THR A 137 1.19 -3.19 -15.15
C THR A 137 0.70 -2.18 -16.20
N PRO A 138 0.31 -2.62 -17.41
CA PRO A 138 -0.28 -1.74 -18.42
C PRO A 138 -1.63 -1.13 -18.00
N GLU A 139 -2.44 -1.86 -17.22
CA GLU A 139 -3.75 -1.38 -16.78
C GLU A 139 -3.63 -0.54 -15.48
N PRO A 140 -4.04 0.74 -15.46
CA PRO A 140 -3.90 1.60 -14.29
C PRO A 140 -4.69 1.15 -13.05
N ASP A 141 -5.84 0.50 -13.27
CA ASP A 141 -6.75 0.00 -12.24
C ASP A 141 -6.25 -1.29 -11.57
N ALA A 142 -5.22 -1.92 -12.14
CA ALA A 142 -4.60 -3.15 -11.65
C ALA A 142 -3.12 -2.96 -11.24
N CYS A 143 -2.62 -1.72 -11.30
CA CYS A 143 -1.20 -1.38 -11.17
C CYS A 143 -0.72 -1.26 -9.70
N PRO A 144 0.25 -2.08 -9.24
CA PRO A 144 0.82 -1.99 -7.89
C PRO A 144 1.45 -0.63 -7.56
N ALA A 145 2.16 -0.02 -8.51
CA ALA A 145 2.74 1.32 -8.32
C ALA A 145 1.66 2.40 -8.14
N CYS A 146 0.54 2.32 -8.85
CA CYS A 146 -0.60 3.24 -8.67
C CYS A 146 -1.25 3.09 -7.28
N VAL A 147 -1.35 1.85 -6.77
CA VAL A 147 -1.84 1.58 -5.42
C VAL A 147 -0.95 2.24 -4.38
N THR A 148 0.37 2.07 -4.51
CA THR A 148 1.35 2.69 -3.62
C THR A 148 1.23 4.20 -3.63
N TRP A 149 1.21 4.82 -4.82
CA TRP A 149 1.00 6.26 -4.95
C TRP A 149 -0.30 6.72 -4.26
N SER A 150 -1.40 6.00 -4.45
CA SER A 150 -2.68 6.33 -3.84
C SER A 150 -2.67 6.25 -2.31
N TRP A 151 -1.87 5.37 -1.73
CA TRP A 151 -1.73 5.28 -0.29
C TRP A 151 -0.79 6.36 0.27
N LEU A 152 0.30 6.67 -0.44
CA LEU A 152 1.17 7.78 -0.06
C LEU A 152 0.42 9.13 -0.05
N ASP A 153 -0.53 9.33 -0.98
CA ASP A 153 -1.43 10.49 -0.97
C ASP A 153 -2.25 10.61 0.33
N VAL A 154 -2.80 9.47 0.78
CA VAL A 154 -3.54 9.39 2.04
C VAL A 154 -2.63 9.71 3.23
N LEU A 155 -1.43 9.13 3.27
CA LEU A 155 -0.48 9.36 4.35
C LEU A 155 -0.02 10.83 4.43
N GLY A 156 0.37 11.41 3.30
CA GLY A 156 0.75 12.82 3.24
C GLY A 156 -0.40 13.74 3.62
N THR A 157 -1.61 13.45 3.12
CA THR A 157 -2.82 14.20 3.49
C THR A 157 -3.08 14.11 5.00
N ASN A 158 -2.86 12.95 5.62
CA ASN A 158 -3.07 12.80 7.06
C ASN A 158 -2.05 13.56 7.92
N TYR A 159 -0.79 13.62 7.48
CA TYR A 159 0.27 14.27 8.25
C TYR A 159 0.22 15.79 8.14
N GLY A 160 0.06 16.31 6.92
CA GLY A 160 0.11 17.75 6.64
C GLY A 160 -1.23 18.48 6.77
N TRP A 161 -2.35 17.76 6.96
CA TRP A 161 -3.69 18.36 6.90
C TRP A 161 -4.63 17.89 8.01
N SER A 162 -5.81 18.50 8.06
CA SER A 162 -6.88 18.11 8.98
C SER A 162 -7.49 16.74 8.63
N HIS A 163 -8.10 16.09 9.63
CA HIS A 163 -8.96 14.91 9.41
C HIS A 163 -10.06 15.18 8.36
N GLY A 164 -10.54 16.42 8.24
CA GLY A 164 -11.48 16.84 7.19
C GLY A 164 -10.92 16.65 5.77
N SER A 165 -9.61 16.85 5.58
CA SER A 165 -8.94 16.66 4.29
C SER A 165 -8.83 15.18 3.92
N VAL A 166 -8.50 14.32 4.87
CA VAL A 166 -8.50 12.86 4.66
C VAL A 166 -9.90 12.36 4.32
N ARG A 167 -10.92 12.86 5.02
CA ARG A 167 -12.33 12.56 4.70
C ARG A 167 -12.69 13.01 3.29
N ALA A 168 -12.34 14.24 2.92
CA ALA A 168 -12.57 14.76 1.57
C ALA A 168 -11.89 13.89 0.50
N LEU A 169 -10.63 13.48 0.75
CA LEU A 169 -9.90 12.56 -0.12
C LEU A 169 -10.57 11.18 -0.22
N GLY A 170 -11.10 10.66 0.89
CA GLY A 170 -11.84 9.39 0.91
C GLY A 170 -13.17 9.46 0.14
N HIS A 171 -13.79 10.64 0.05
CA HIS A 171 -14.97 10.86 -0.79
C HIS A 171 -14.65 10.93 -2.28
N ARG A 172 -13.42 11.31 -2.65
CA ARG A 172 -12.98 11.33 -4.05
C ARG A 172 -12.84 9.91 -4.59
N ARG A 173 -13.43 9.70 -5.76
CA ARG A 173 -13.11 8.56 -6.62
C ARG A 173 -11.77 8.83 -7.29
N ASP A 174 -11.10 7.77 -7.72
CA ASP A 174 -9.88 7.96 -8.49
C ASP A 174 -10.28 8.51 -9.86
N GLU A 175 -9.45 9.39 -10.43
CA GLU A 175 -9.72 9.94 -11.76
C GLU A 175 -9.78 8.80 -12.80
N GLU A 176 -10.87 8.76 -13.55
CA GLU A 176 -11.02 7.84 -14.68
C GLU A 176 -10.13 8.33 -15.83
N GLY A 177 -9.24 7.48 -16.31
CA GLY A 177 -8.37 7.79 -17.43
C GLY A 177 -7.31 6.72 -17.69
N PRO A 178 -6.72 6.69 -18.90
CA PRO A 178 -5.70 5.70 -19.25
C PRO A 178 -4.35 5.98 -18.58
N ALA A 179 -4.19 7.12 -17.92
CA ALA A 179 -2.91 7.54 -17.36
C ALA A 179 -2.64 6.90 -15.99
N HIS A 180 -1.44 6.35 -15.82
CA HIS A 180 -0.98 5.88 -14.53
C HIS A 180 -0.76 7.04 -13.54
N ARG A 181 -1.33 6.92 -12.34
CA ARG A 181 -1.19 7.92 -11.27
C ARG A 181 0.23 8.02 -10.74
N HIS A 182 0.96 6.90 -10.67
CA HIS A 182 2.33 6.88 -10.18
C HIS A 182 3.34 7.64 -11.05
N LEU A 183 2.94 8.06 -12.26
CA LEU A 183 3.73 8.93 -13.13
C LEU A 183 3.60 10.42 -12.78
N ARG A 184 2.60 10.78 -11.97
CA ARG A 184 2.43 12.13 -11.45
C ARG A 184 3.47 12.38 -10.35
N PRO A 185 3.83 13.64 -10.08
CA PRO A 185 4.57 13.99 -8.88
C PRO A 185 3.90 13.40 -7.63
N ASP A 186 4.69 13.19 -6.57
CA ASP A 186 4.13 12.77 -5.29
C ASP A 186 3.01 13.76 -4.88
N PRO A 187 1.79 13.27 -4.61
CA PRO A 187 0.61 14.13 -4.50
C PRO A 187 0.67 15.01 -3.27
N ASN A 188 1.30 14.52 -2.21
CA ASN A 188 1.67 15.28 -1.05
C ASN A 188 3.00 14.74 -0.51
N PRO A 189 4.12 15.47 -0.61
CA PRO A 189 5.42 14.96 -0.23
C PRO A 189 5.48 14.56 1.25
N ASP A 190 4.67 15.16 2.13
CA ASP A 190 4.70 14.99 3.60
C ASP A 190 4.44 13.56 4.09
N TRP A 191 4.10 12.62 3.21
CA TRP A 191 4.03 11.20 3.56
C TRP A 191 5.35 10.68 4.17
N HIS A 192 6.48 11.31 3.82
CA HIS A 192 7.80 10.99 4.39
C HIS A 192 7.91 11.26 5.90
N LEU A 193 7.01 12.07 6.46
CA LEU A 193 7.02 12.44 7.88
C LEU A 193 6.21 11.46 8.75
N CYS A 194 5.51 10.49 8.16
CA CYS A 194 4.75 9.49 8.90
C CYS A 194 5.66 8.54 9.70
N VAL A 195 5.23 8.06 10.87
CA VAL A 195 6.02 7.12 11.69
C VAL A 195 6.14 5.72 11.05
N GLY A 196 5.19 5.35 10.19
CA GLY A 196 5.22 4.08 9.47
C GLY A 196 4.28 4.06 8.27
N MET A 197 4.45 3.05 7.41
CA MET A 197 3.72 2.96 6.15
C MET A 197 2.35 2.27 6.27
N LEU A 198 2.04 1.65 7.40
CA LEU A 198 0.75 0.97 7.66
C LEU A 198 0.12 1.41 8.98
N PRO A 199 -0.26 2.69 9.15
CA PRO A 199 -0.90 3.16 10.37
C PRO A 199 -2.23 2.45 10.68
N ALA A 200 -2.59 2.46 11.95
CA ALA A 200 -3.93 2.04 12.38
C ALA A 200 -5.00 2.98 11.80
N VAL A 201 -6.19 2.44 11.53
CA VAL A 201 -7.35 3.19 11.02
C VAL A 201 -8.56 2.71 11.80
N ASP A 202 -9.21 3.62 12.51
CA ASP A 202 -10.31 3.27 13.41
C ASP A 202 -11.64 3.10 12.65
N ARG A 203 -12.76 2.99 13.39
CA ARG A 203 -14.12 2.87 12.84
C ARG A 203 -14.65 4.13 12.17
N TRP A 204 -14.08 5.29 12.47
CA TRP A 204 -14.49 6.60 11.96
C TRP A 204 -13.59 7.12 10.85
N GLY A 205 -12.50 6.42 10.55
CA GLY A 205 -11.53 6.79 9.52
C GLY A 205 -10.36 7.63 10.05
N TRP A 206 -10.22 7.75 11.37
CA TRP A 206 -9.02 8.34 11.97
C TRP A 206 -7.82 7.44 11.74
N ILE A 207 -6.74 8.04 11.25
CA ILE A 207 -5.46 7.39 11.01
C ILE A 207 -4.52 7.73 12.16
N ASP A 208 -4.00 6.72 12.86
CA ASP A 208 -3.05 6.93 13.96
C ASP A 208 -1.69 7.36 13.38
N PRO A 209 -1.22 8.60 13.64
CA PRO A 209 0.03 9.09 13.07
C PRO A 209 1.27 8.52 13.79
N TYR A 210 1.11 7.92 14.97
CA TYR A 210 2.20 7.50 15.84
C TYR A 210 2.44 5.99 15.82
N HIS A 211 1.43 5.20 15.48
CA HIS A 211 1.55 3.74 15.53
C HIS A 211 1.14 3.06 14.22
N SER A 212 2.01 2.13 13.78
CA SER A 212 1.63 1.11 12.81
C SER A 212 0.49 0.24 13.35
N MET A 213 -0.29 -0.33 12.44
CA MET A 213 -1.36 -1.24 12.79
C MET A 213 -0.84 -2.47 13.55
N HIS A 214 -1.65 -2.99 14.46
CA HIS A 214 -1.28 -4.17 15.23
C HIS A 214 -1.08 -5.42 14.32
N PRO A 215 -0.15 -6.34 14.65
CA PRO A 215 0.07 -7.57 13.87
C PRO A 215 -1.18 -8.44 13.63
N SER A 216 -2.10 -8.47 14.59
CA SER A 216 -3.39 -9.17 14.42
C SER A 216 -4.26 -8.49 13.36
N SER A 217 -4.27 -7.15 13.31
CA SER A 217 -4.97 -6.37 12.28
C SER A 217 -4.39 -6.64 10.89
N LEU A 218 -3.05 -6.74 10.76
CA LEU A 218 -2.43 -7.12 9.50
C LEU A 218 -2.83 -8.55 9.09
N SER A 219 -2.92 -9.47 10.03
CA SER A 219 -3.37 -10.84 9.75
C SER A 219 -4.82 -10.87 9.25
N ALA A 220 -5.70 -10.05 9.84
CA ALA A 220 -7.08 -9.89 9.36
C ALA A 220 -7.13 -9.27 7.94
N VAL A 221 -6.25 -8.30 7.65
CA VAL A 221 -6.11 -7.71 6.31
C VAL A 221 -5.66 -8.74 5.28
N ILE A 222 -4.68 -9.59 5.60
CA ILE A 222 -4.22 -10.66 4.72
C ILE A 222 -5.35 -11.65 4.43
N SER A 223 -6.11 -12.04 5.45
CA SER A 223 -7.27 -12.93 5.29
C SER A 223 -8.37 -12.27 4.43
N ALA A 224 -8.66 -10.99 4.64
CA ALA A 224 -9.63 -10.26 3.83
C ALA A 224 -9.20 -10.14 2.36
N ALA A 225 -7.92 -9.89 2.09
CA ALA A 225 -7.36 -9.87 0.75
C ALA A 225 -7.50 -11.24 0.06
N ALA A 226 -7.24 -12.33 0.78
CA ALA A 226 -7.45 -13.69 0.26
C ALA A 226 -8.93 -13.96 -0.07
N LEU A 227 -9.85 -13.57 0.82
CA LEU A 227 -11.29 -13.71 0.58
C LEU A 227 -11.75 -12.90 -0.64
N LEU A 228 -11.25 -11.67 -0.81
CA LEU A 228 -11.60 -10.84 -1.97
C LEU A 228 -11.08 -11.44 -3.29
N LEU A 229 -9.92 -12.09 -3.24
CA LEU A 229 -9.37 -12.85 -4.36
C LEU A 229 -10.19 -14.09 -4.72
N ASP A 230 -10.79 -14.73 -3.72
CA ASP A 230 -11.58 -15.94 -3.90
C ASP A 230 -13.05 -15.62 -4.26
N GLY A 231 -13.51 -14.41 -3.95
CA GLY A 231 -14.88 -13.97 -4.14
C GLY A 231 -15.30 -13.80 -5.62
N PRO A 232 -16.60 -13.57 -5.88
CA PRO A 232 -17.09 -13.25 -7.20
C PRO A 232 -16.50 -11.93 -7.70
N GLU A 233 -16.40 -11.78 -9.02
CA GLU A 233 -15.98 -10.52 -9.64
C GLU A 233 -16.99 -9.41 -9.28
N PRO A 234 -16.52 -8.24 -8.81
CA PRO A 234 -17.42 -7.14 -8.49
C PRO A 234 -18.14 -6.69 -9.75
N ALA A 235 -19.46 -6.55 -9.66
CA ALA A 235 -20.24 -6.02 -10.78
C ALA A 235 -19.73 -4.62 -11.16
N PRO A 236 -19.64 -4.30 -12.46
CA PRO A 236 -19.26 -2.96 -12.89
C PRO A 236 -20.23 -1.95 -12.28
N GLY A 237 -19.67 -0.94 -11.61
CA GLY A 237 -20.47 0.15 -11.06
C GLY A 237 -21.21 0.89 -12.19
N PRO A 238 -22.34 1.55 -11.89
CA PRO A 238 -23.03 2.36 -12.89
C PRO A 238 -22.08 3.43 -13.44
N GLY A 239 -22.02 3.56 -14.77
CA GLY A 239 -21.13 4.53 -15.43
C GLY A 239 -21.41 5.98 -15.02
N PRO A 240 -20.52 6.94 -15.35
CA PRO A 240 -20.55 8.30 -14.81
C PRO A 240 -21.90 9.01 -14.95
N ALA A 241 -22.57 8.83 -16.10
CA ALA A 241 -23.90 9.39 -16.35
C ALA A 241 -25.00 8.75 -15.48
N ALA A 242 -24.96 7.44 -15.29
CA ALA A 242 -25.90 6.72 -14.43
C ALA A 242 -25.67 7.03 -12.95
N ALA A 243 -24.41 7.19 -12.53
CA ALA A 243 -24.06 7.62 -11.17
C ALA A 243 -24.47 9.08 -10.90
N ALA A 244 -24.34 10.00 -11.88
CA ALA A 244 -24.81 11.38 -11.76
C ALA A 244 -26.35 11.44 -11.67
N MET A 245 -27.06 10.64 -12.46
CA MET A 245 -28.51 10.53 -12.40
C MET A 245 -28.99 9.94 -11.07
N GLN A 246 -28.32 8.90 -10.55
CA GLN A 246 -28.60 8.35 -9.21
C GLN A 246 -28.26 9.31 -8.08
N ALA A 247 -27.19 10.11 -8.19
CA ALA A 247 -26.86 11.16 -7.23
C ALA A 247 -27.94 12.26 -7.19
N SER A 248 -28.57 12.57 -8.33
CA SER A 248 -29.73 13.47 -8.38
C SER A 248 -31.01 12.86 -7.79
N LEU A 249 -31.11 11.52 -7.80
CA LEU A 249 -32.24 10.77 -7.24
C LEU A 249 -32.08 10.43 -5.75
N ARG A 250 -30.86 10.52 -5.19
CA ARG A 250 -30.67 10.46 -3.73
C ARG A 250 -31.40 11.64 -3.11
N ARG A 251 -32.43 11.33 -2.32
CA ARG A 251 -33.30 12.27 -1.59
C ARG A 251 -32.47 13.46 -1.07
N GLN A 252 -32.61 14.60 -1.73
CA GLN A 252 -32.06 15.85 -1.24
C GLN A 252 -32.75 16.13 0.09
N MET A 253 -31.95 16.26 1.16
CA MET A 253 -32.47 16.67 2.47
C MET A 253 -33.27 17.94 2.27
N SER A 254 -34.54 17.93 2.70
CA SER A 254 -35.35 19.13 2.66
C SER A 254 -34.75 20.18 3.59
N ARG A 255 -34.97 21.47 3.31
CA ARG A 255 -34.53 22.56 4.19
C ARG A 255 -35.01 22.37 5.63
N GLU A 256 -36.21 21.82 5.82
CA GLU A 256 -36.76 21.52 7.14
C GLU A 256 -35.99 20.40 7.86
N GLU A 257 -35.56 19.35 7.15
CA GLU A 257 -34.72 18.29 7.74
C GLU A 257 -33.33 18.83 8.10
N GLU A 258 -32.76 19.71 7.28
CA GLU A 258 -31.48 20.38 7.57
C GLU A 258 -31.59 21.29 8.82
N GLU A 259 -32.66 22.07 8.92
CA GLU A 259 -32.91 22.97 10.05
C GLU A 259 -33.15 22.17 11.36
N GLN A 260 -33.83 21.02 11.29
CA GLN A 260 -33.98 20.13 12.44
C GLN A 260 -32.65 19.50 12.89
N VAL A 261 -31.78 19.12 11.95
CA VAL A 261 -30.45 18.57 12.27
C VAL A 261 -29.56 19.63 12.91
N LEU A 262 -29.57 20.86 12.39
CA LEU A 262 -28.82 21.98 12.95
C LEU A 262 -29.30 22.34 14.35
N LYS A 263 -30.62 22.43 14.57
CA LYS A 263 -31.19 22.67 15.89
C LYS A 263 -30.79 21.59 16.91
N ARG A 264 -30.75 20.33 16.49
CA ARG A 264 -30.30 19.21 17.33
C ARG A 264 -28.81 19.31 17.71
N ALA A 265 -27.98 19.79 16.78
CA ALA A 265 -26.56 20.01 17.02
C ALA A 265 -26.31 21.18 18.00
N ASP A 266 -27.09 22.25 17.88
CA ASP A 266 -27.03 23.40 18.79
C ASP A 266 -27.46 23.01 20.22
N GLU A 267 -28.53 22.20 20.34
CA GLU A 267 -28.98 21.65 21.63
C GLU A 267 -27.90 20.78 22.31
N LEU A 268 -27.17 19.98 21.53
CA LEU A 268 -26.06 19.16 22.03
C LEU A 268 -24.88 20.04 22.46
N THR A 269 -24.56 21.07 21.70
CA THR A 269 -23.47 22.01 22.01
C THR A 269 -23.76 22.77 23.30
N ALA A 270 -24.98 23.27 23.45
CA ALA A 270 -25.43 23.96 24.67
C ALA A 270 -25.37 23.04 25.90
N ARG A 271 -25.73 21.75 25.75
CA ARG A 271 -25.62 20.76 26.83
C ARG A 271 -24.17 20.49 27.23
N VAL A 272 -23.27 20.38 26.25
CA VAL A 272 -21.84 20.16 26.52
C VAL A 272 -21.24 21.39 27.22
N GLU A 273 -21.56 22.60 26.77
CA GLU A 273 -21.10 23.82 27.44
C GLU A 273 -21.61 23.96 28.87
N ALA A 274 -22.85 23.57 29.14
CA ALA A 274 -23.41 23.58 30.49
C ALA A 274 -22.64 22.61 31.42
N ILE A 275 -22.36 21.39 30.93
CA ILE A 275 -21.58 20.38 31.67
C ILE A 275 -20.15 20.89 31.93
N LEU A 276 -19.51 21.53 30.94
CA LEU A 276 -18.16 22.09 31.10
C LEU A 276 -18.14 23.24 32.12
N ARG A 277 -19.15 24.12 32.10
CA ARG A 277 -19.29 25.21 33.10
C ARG A 277 -19.55 24.70 34.51
N GLU A 278 -20.31 23.62 34.67
CA GLU A 278 -20.48 22.96 35.98
C GLU A 278 -19.15 22.39 36.50
N PHE A 279 -18.30 21.89 35.61
CA PHE A 279 -16.97 21.38 35.95
C PHE A 279 -15.99 22.50 36.34
N ASP A 280 -16.04 23.64 35.63
CA ASP A 280 -15.16 24.79 35.90
C ASP A 280 -15.54 25.57 37.17
N ASN A 281 -16.83 25.60 37.54
CA ASN A 281 -17.33 26.25 38.77
C ASN A 281 -17.27 25.35 40.02
N GLY A 282 -16.84 24.09 39.87
CA GLY A 282 -16.72 23.11 40.95
C GLY A 282 -15.32 23.05 41.61
N ARG A 283 -14.46 24.05 41.37
CA ARG A 283 -13.15 24.21 42.03
C ARG A 283 -13.15 25.36 43.02
#